data_AF-A0A7Y5RQD2-F1
#
_entry.id   AF-A0A7Y5RQD2-F1
#
_cell.length_a   1.000
_cell.length_b   1.000
_cell.length_c   1.000
_cell.angle_alpha   90.00
_cell.angle_beta   90.00
_cell.angle_gamma   90.00
#
_symmetry.space_group_name_H-M   'P 1'
#
loop_
_entity.id
_entity.type
_entity.pdbx_description
1 polymer ?
#
loop_
_entity_poly.entity_id
_entity_poly.type
_entity_poly.pdbx_seq_one_letter_code
_entity_poly.pdbx_strand_id
1 'polypeptide(L)' 'MPRKYVSTERFSKPDPRYNSRLVAKFINTVMYQGKKSVAMSMVYETIEQ' A
#
# COMPACT_ATOMS: atom_id res chain seq x y z
N MET A 1 8.97 -17.53 14.83
CA MET A 1 8.84 -17.91 13.40
C MET A 1 7.69 -18.90 13.28
N PRO A 2 6.65 -18.63 12.47
CA PRO A 2 5.45 -19.46 12.46
C PRO A 2 5.68 -20.79 11.71
N ARG A 3 5.24 -21.92 12.31
CA ARG A 3 5.27 -23.27 11.71
C ARG A 3 4.25 -23.47 10.57
N LYS A 4 3.20 -22.64 10.52
CA LYS A 4 2.22 -22.54 9.43
C LYS A 4 1.98 -21.07 9.12
N TYR A 5 2.18 -20.66 7.87
CA TYR A 5 1.92 -19.28 7.44
C TYR A 5 0.43 -19.11 7.15
N VAL A 6 -0.18 -18.11 7.80
CA VAL A 6 -1.53 -17.64 7.46
C VAL A 6 -1.36 -16.27 6.83
N SER A 7 -1.90 -16.11 5.62
CA SER A 7 -1.74 -14.87 4.86
C SER A 7 -2.36 -13.67 5.58
N THR A 8 -1.57 -12.62 5.75
CA THR A 8 -2.01 -11.33 6.34
C THR A 8 -2.82 -10.49 5.35
N GLU A 9 -3.02 -11.01 4.15
CA GLU A 9 -3.70 -10.32 3.06
C GLU A 9 -5.07 -9.77 3.44
N ARG A 10 -5.87 -10.51 4.21
CA ARG A 10 -7.21 -10.07 4.66
C ARG A 10 -7.23 -8.77 5.46
N PHE A 11 -6.09 -8.36 6.05
CA PHE A 11 -6.00 -7.14 6.85
C PHE A 11 -5.61 -5.89 6.03
N SER A 12 -5.21 -6.06 4.76
CA SER A 12 -4.85 -4.93 3.90
C SER A 12 -6.11 -4.21 3.44
N LYS A 13 -6.32 -2.99 3.98
CA LYS A 13 -7.39 -2.10 3.53
C LYS A 13 -7.15 -1.66 2.07
N PRO A 14 -8.22 -1.51 1.27
CA PRO A 14 -8.10 -0.92 -0.07
C PRO A 14 -7.70 0.56 0.03
N ASP A 15 -7.12 1.06 -1.06
CA ASP A 15 -6.73 2.46 -1.16
C ASP A 15 -7.96 3.38 -1.13
N PRO A 16 -7.97 4.50 -0.39
CA PRO A 16 -9.18 5.32 -0.24
C PRO A 16 -9.57 6.10 -1.50
N ARG A 17 -8.65 6.35 -2.44
CA ARG A 17 -8.93 7.14 -3.66
C ARG A 17 -9.41 6.25 -4.82
N TYR A 18 -8.69 5.15 -5.05
CA TYR A 18 -8.98 4.24 -6.16
C TYR A 18 -9.74 2.98 -5.74
N ASN A 19 -10.06 2.82 -4.45
CA ASN A 19 -10.65 1.62 -3.85
C ASN A 19 -9.95 0.30 -4.26
N SER A 20 -8.67 0.41 -4.64
CA SER A 20 -7.91 -0.69 -5.22
C SER A 20 -6.91 -1.20 -4.21
N ARG A 21 -6.91 -2.54 -4.05
CA ARG A 21 -5.96 -3.22 -3.18
C ARG A 21 -4.56 -3.31 -3.79
N LEU A 22 -4.46 -3.20 -5.12
CA LEU A 22 -3.18 -3.17 -5.83
C LEU A 22 -2.44 -1.85 -5.56
N VAL A 23 -3.15 -0.73 -5.64
CA VAL A 23 -2.59 0.61 -5.35
C VAL A 23 -2.12 0.68 -3.90
N ALA A 24 -2.91 0.16 -2.95
CA ALA A 24 -2.50 0.10 -1.54
C ALA A 24 -1.22 -0.73 -1.32
N LYS A 25 -1.09 -1.89 -1.98
CA LYS A 25 0.13 -2.71 -1.92
C LYS A 25 1.32 -1.97 -2.53
N PHE A 26 1.12 -1.28 -3.65
CA PHE A 26 2.16 -0.51 -4.35
C PHE A 26 2.69 0.66 -3.50
N ILE A 27 1.79 1.43 -2.88
CA ILE A 27 2.17 2.52 -1.95
C ILE A 27 2.99 1.94 -0.80
N ASN A 28 2.60 0.79 -0.22
CA ASN A 28 3.35 0.16 0.87
C ASN A 28 4.75 -0.30 0.44
N THR A 29 4.96 -0.72 -0.81
CA THR A 29 6.29 -1.10 -1.32
C THR A 29 7.18 0.11 -1.62
N VAL A 30 6.61 1.22 -2.09
CA VAL A 30 7.34 2.47 -2.38
C VAL A 30 7.65 3.24 -1.09
N MET A 31 6.87 3.03 -0.03
CA MET A 31 7.01 3.72 1.24
C MET A 31 8.37 3.45 1.91
N TYR A 32 9.18 4.51 2.02
CA TYR A 32 10.46 4.48 2.73
C TYR A 32 10.30 5.00 4.17
N GLN A 33 10.94 4.33 5.14
CA GLN A 33 10.92 4.73 6.57
C GLN A 33 9.51 4.87 7.20
N GLY A 34 8.49 4.20 6.66
CA GLY A 34 7.11 4.30 7.16
C GLY A 34 6.42 5.63 6.84
N LYS A 35 6.97 6.45 5.94
CA LYS A 35 6.41 7.75 5.53
C LYS A 35 5.23 7.58 4.57
N LYS A 36 4.08 7.16 5.10
CA LYS A 36 2.89 6.84 4.29
C LYS A 36 2.33 8.04 3.52
N SER A 37 2.26 9.21 4.16
CA SER A 37 1.72 10.41 3.52
C SER A 37 2.55 10.87 2.32
N VAL A 38 3.88 10.81 2.43
CA VAL A 38 4.80 11.18 1.34
C VAL A 38 4.70 10.20 0.18
N ALA A 39 4.71 8.89 0.48
CA ALA A 39 4.58 7.84 -0.53
C ALA A 39 3.24 7.92 -1.28
N MET A 40 2.15 8.25 -0.57
CA MET A 40 0.82 8.41 -1.14
C MET A 40 0.74 9.62 -2.06
N SER A 41 1.32 10.77 -1.67
CA SER A 41 1.38 11.98 -2.52
C SER A 41 2.12 11.69 -3.83
N MET A 42 3.33 11.14 -3.74
CA MET A 42 4.14 10.82 -4.93
C MET A 42 3.42 9.87 -5.88
N VAL A 43 2.83 8.78 -5.36
CA VAL A 43 2.15 7.79 -6.21
C VAL A 43 0.94 8.41 -6.91
N TYR A 44 0.15 9.22 -6.21
CA TYR A 44 -0.99 9.89 -6.84
C TYR A 44 -0.57 10.95 -7.86
N GLU A 45 0.44 11.75 -7.54
CA GLU A 45 1.03 12.71 -8.48
C GLU A 45 1.47 12.01 -9.77
N THR A 46 2.14 10.85 -9.69
CA THR A 46 2.58 10.09 -10.88
C THR A 46 1.46 9.42 -11.68
N ILE A 47 0.29 9.18 -11.08
CA ILE A 47 -0.85 8.54 -11.76
C ILE A 47 -1.73 9.61 -12.43
N GLU A 48 -1.81 10.80 -11.86
CA GLU A 48 -2.58 11.93 -12.39
C GLU A 48 -1.81 12.78 -13.39
N GLN A 49 -0.49 12.55 -13.52
CA GLN A 49 0.40 13.15 -14.50
C GLN A 49 0.46 12.32 -15.79
#